data_AF-S2XYE2-F1
#
_entry.id   AF-S2XYE2-F1
#
_cell.length_a   1.000
_cell.length_b   1.000
_cell.length_c   1.000
_cell.angle_alpha   90.00
_cell.angle_beta   90.00
_cell.angle_gamma   90.00
#
_symmetry.space_group_name_H-M   'P 1'
#
loop_
_entity.id
_entity.type
_entity.pdbx_description
1 polymer ?
#
loop_
_entity_poly.entity_id
_entity_poly.type
_entity_poly.pdbx_seq_one_letter_code
_entity_poly.pdbx_strand_id
1 'polypeptide(L)'
;MKKIYILLFSFVLILTGNVGQANAEGFTDVKPGASYNEIMYLYEKGIINGYSEGLFGPEKTVNRGMAAVMIARALGLDTKPRNTRFPDVSIKDDFSGAVESAAEEGIIQGSNGKFNPYATVDRGQMALMIARAFKLKDEEVISFSDISINTKSYSAIRKLLAVGVTQGYKDGEFKPSRVLTRSEFSSLLARAMNKDFKLPVKACGYEPNSKKQDRQTVNCLLTRAALNAGIPPEIVKSVATKESGQWKQFNSDGTPVITPDGGIGLMQITTTAGYNVDLLKSDLAYNIYAGVDMLNTNFKNKNLPSIGEMNRDELQSWYFAVMAYNGIKPKNSPLYQDSGLTNTTAYQEGVYSLLYSAYELSNVNLVPKGMRTSDFQYDKNSTANIDFKKMHYEVATADRTLSKEMFEAGNDTVRYEGRLRPSPGTSSKEIAKITSKDQITILGGLVYDEKTYSTNTFAWYPVKVEQNGKTYYGYIASKYIK
;
A
#
# COMPACT_ATOMS: atom_id res chain seq x y z
N MET A 1 -23.54 -30.36 76.87
CA MET A 1 -22.78 -29.44 76.00
C MET A 1 -22.55 -30.10 74.65
N LYS A 2 -22.80 -29.35 73.59
CA LYS A 2 -22.98 -29.75 72.18
C LYS A 2 -21.79 -30.50 71.58
N LYS A 3 -22.04 -31.59 70.85
CA LYS A 3 -21.44 -31.87 69.52
C LYS A 3 -22.46 -32.61 68.65
N ILE A 4 -22.96 -31.89 67.64
CA ILE A 4 -23.82 -32.39 66.57
C ILE A 4 -22.89 -32.92 65.48
N TYR A 5 -23.06 -34.17 65.05
CA TYR A 5 -22.47 -34.70 63.82
C TYR A 5 -23.60 -34.96 62.83
N ILE A 6 -23.69 -34.12 61.80
CA ILE A 6 -24.59 -34.29 60.66
C ILE A 6 -23.89 -35.24 59.68
N LEU A 7 -24.41 -36.46 59.53
CA LEU A 7 -24.06 -37.35 58.44
C LEU A 7 -24.83 -36.90 57.19
N LEU A 8 -24.13 -36.33 56.22
CA LEU A 8 -24.65 -36.00 54.91
C LEU A 8 -24.58 -37.26 54.02
N PHE A 9 -25.72 -37.86 53.73
CA PHE A 9 -25.84 -38.91 52.71
C PHE A 9 -25.80 -38.23 51.33
N SER A 10 -24.67 -38.32 50.64
CA SER A 10 -24.52 -37.88 49.25
C SER A 10 -25.16 -38.89 48.30
N PHE A 11 -26.31 -38.53 47.74
CA PHE A 11 -26.97 -39.27 46.66
C PHE A 11 -26.21 -38.97 45.35
N VAL A 12 -25.41 -39.93 44.87
CA VAL A 12 -24.72 -39.83 43.57
C VAL A 12 -25.73 -40.20 42.47
N LEU A 13 -26.25 -39.18 41.80
CA LEU A 13 -27.07 -39.34 40.60
C LEU A 13 -26.12 -39.60 39.41
N ILE A 14 -26.00 -40.85 38.98
CA ILE A 14 -25.27 -41.20 37.76
C ILE A 14 -26.13 -40.79 36.57
N LEU A 15 -25.95 -39.56 36.09
CA LEU A 15 -26.40 -39.13 34.77
C LEU A 15 -25.45 -39.76 33.75
N THR A 16 -25.84 -40.91 33.19
CA THR A 16 -25.27 -41.41 31.94
C THR A 16 -25.71 -40.47 30.83
N GLY A 17 -24.96 -39.38 30.63
CA GLY A 17 -25.03 -38.62 29.40
C GLY A 17 -24.58 -39.52 28.27
N ASN A 18 -25.46 -39.79 27.31
CA ASN A 18 -25.04 -40.18 25.98
C ASN A 18 -24.11 -39.07 25.48
N VAL A 19 -22.80 -39.31 25.54
CA VAL A 19 -21.84 -38.54 24.77
C VAL A 19 -22.09 -38.96 23.33
N GLY A 20 -23.00 -38.25 22.66
CA GLY A 20 -23.04 -38.27 21.22
C GLY A 20 -21.64 -37.90 20.75
N GLN A 21 -20.94 -38.84 20.10
CA GLN A 21 -19.76 -38.51 19.33
C GLN A 21 -20.17 -37.42 18.36
N ALA A 22 -19.69 -36.19 18.60
CA ALA A 22 -19.70 -35.16 17.57
C ALA A 22 -18.76 -35.66 16.47
N ASN A 23 -19.33 -36.24 15.42
CA ASN A 23 -18.62 -36.39 14.16
C ASN A 23 -18.19 -34.97 13.75
N ALA A 24 -16.90 -34.78 13.50
CA ALA A 24 -16.41 -33.59 12.82
C ALA A 24 -16.95 -33.65 11.39
N GLU A 25 -18.18 -33.17 11.19
CA GLU A 25 -18.94 -33.31 9.94
C GLU A 25 -18.45 -32.27 8.93
N GLY A 26 -17.25 -32.47 8.41
CA GLY A 26 -16.74 -31.75 7.25
C GLY A 26 -17.44 -32.20 5.95
N PHE A 27 -17.10 -31.55 4.84
CA PHE A 27 -17.67 -31.92 3.54
C PHE A 27 -17.09 -33.23 3.00
N THR A 28 -17.95 -34.17 2.61
CA THR A 28 -17.52 -35.52 2.14
C THR A 28 -16.80 -35.49 0.80
N ASP A 29 -17.06 -34.47 -0.01
CA ASP A 29 -16.48 -34.27 -1.34
C ASP A 29 -15.26 -33.32 -1.34
N VAL A 30 -14.80 -32.88 -0.17
CA VAL A 30 -13.60 -32.04 -0.01
C VAL A 30 -12.46 -32.88 0.55
N LYS A 31 -11.55 -33.29 -0.33
CA LYS A 31 -10.38 -34.09 0.02
C LYS A 31 -9.21 -33.19 0.46
N PRO A 32 -8.31 -33.67 1.35
CA PRO A 32 -7.06 -32.99 1.65
C PRO A 32 -6.30 -32.60 0.37
N GLY A 33 -5.88 -31.33 0.28
CA GLY A 33 -5.31 -30.75 -0.93
C GLY A 33 -5.15 -29.23 -0.83
N ALA A 34 -4.86 -28.59 -1.97
CA ALA A 34 -4.44 -27.19 -2.04
C ALA A 34 -5.46 -26.15 -1.53
N SER A 35 -6.75 -26.51 -1.43
CA SER A 35 -7.82 -25.64 -0.94
C SER A 35 -8.49 -26.16 0.33
N TYR A 36 -8.06 -27.32 0.86
CA TYR A 36 -8.75 -28.00 1.95
C TYR A 36 -8.80 -27.13 3.21
N ASN A 37 -7.66 -26.60 3.63
CA ASN A 37 -7.55 -25.80 4.85
C ASN A 37 -8.34 -24.50 4.72
N GLU A 38 -8.28 -23.83 3.58
CA GLU A 38 -9.06 -22.62 3.34
C GLU A 38 -10.57 -22.88 3.35
N ILE A 39 -11.04 -23.98 2.74
CA ILE A 39 -12.45 -24.36 2.77
C ILE A 39 -12.88 -24.68 4.21
N MET A 40 -12.15 -25.54 4.91
CA MET A 40 -12.49 -25.92 6.29
C MET A 40 -12.48 -24.71 7.23
N TYR A 41 -11.54 -23.78 7.06
CA TYR A 41 -11.54 -22.51 7.80
C TYR A 41 -12.83 -21.70 7.58
N LEU A 42 -13.28 -21.55 6.33
CA LEU A 42 -14.53 -20.84 6.05
C LEU A 42 -15.76 -21.59 6.59
N TYR A 43 -15.73 -22.92 6.60
CA TYR A 43 -16.79 -23.75 7.17
C TYR A 43 -16.88 -23.58 8.69
N GLU A 44 -15.75 -23.66 9.39
CA GLU A 44 -15.66 -23.44 10.84
C GLU A 44 -16.09 -22.03 11.25
N LYS A 45 -15.87 -21.04 10.38
CA LYS A 45 -16.34 -19.65 10.56
C LYS A 45 -17.82 -19.45 10.22
N GLY A 46 -18.55 -20.49 9.77
CA GLY A 46 -19.95 -20.41 9.36
C GLY A 46 -20.18 -19.58 8.09
N ILE A 47 -19.13 -19.36 7.30
CA ILE A 47 -19.20 -18.56 6.06
C ILE A 47 -19.76 -19.42 4.93
N ILE A 48 -19.29 -20.67 4.84
CA ILE A 48 -19.79 -21.67 3.90
C ILE A 48 -20.47 -22.81 4.63
N ASN A 49 -21.63 -23.24 4.12
CA ASN A 49 -22.42 -24.34 4.70
C ASN A 49 -22.61 -25.52 3.72
N GLY A 50 -22.01 -25.44 2.53
CA GLY A 50 -22.18 -26.44 1.48
C GLY A 50 -23.60 -26.48 0.89
N TYR A 51 -23.98 -27.66 0.42
CA TYR A 51 -25.28 -28.07 -0.08
C TYR A 51 -25.88 -29.11 0.88
N SER A 52 -27.07 -29.59 0.56
CA SER A 52 -27.65 -30.76 1.23
C SER A 52 -26.69 -31.97 1.18
N GLU A 53 -26.87 -32.91 2.12
CA GLU A 53 -26.13 -34.18 2.18
C GLU A 53 -24.62 -34.06 2.50
N GLY A 54 -24.19 -32.94 3.10
CA GLY A 54 -22.79 -32.78 3.52
C GLY A 54 -21.82 -32.53 2.36
N LEU A 55 -22.32 -32.05 1.21
CA LEU A 55 -21.52 -31.76 0.02
C LEU A 55 -21.12 -30.29 -0.07
N PHE A 56 -19.89 -29.98 -0.48
CA PHE A 56 -19.44 -28.62 -0.77
C PHE A 56 -19.61 -28.23 -2.24
N GLY A 57 -19.41 -29.20 -3.15
CA GLY A 57 -19.33 -29.01 -4.60
C GLY A 57 -18.12 -28.18 -5.05
N PRO A 58 -16.87 -28.60 -4.79
CA PRO A 58 -15.68 -27.79 -5.03
C PRO A 58 -15.53 -27.29 -6.48
N GLU A 59 -15.92 -28.11 -7.46
CA GLU A 59 -15.82 -27.81 -8.89
C GLU A 59 -17.03 -27.04 -9.46
N LYS A 60 -18.10 -26.86 -8.67
CA LYS A 60 -19.25 -26.05 -9.13
C LYS A 60 -18.84 -24.58 -9.20
N THR A 61 -19.40 -23.84 -10.15
CA THR A 61 -19.14 -22.40 -10.30
C THR A 61 -19.87 -21.58 -9.23
N VAL A 62 -19.35 -20.40 -8.94
CA VAL A 62 -19.97 -19.44 -8.02
C VAL A 62 -20.76 -18.40 -8.81
N ASN A 63 -22.03 -18.22 -8.47
CA ASN A 63 -22.82 -17.11 -8.99
C ASN A 63 -22.74 -15.86 -8.09
N ARG A 64 -23.17 -14.71 -8.60
CA ARG A 64 -23.06 -13.41 -7.91
C ARG A 64 -23.82 -13.38 -6.58
N GLY A 65 -24.97 -14.04 -6.48
CA GLY A 65 -25.73 -14.16 -5.23
C GLY A 65 -24.97 -14.95 -4.16
N MET A 66 -24.39 -16.10 -4.53
CA MET A 66 -23.56 -16.92 -3.63
C MET A 66 -22.30 -16.16 -3.19
N ALA A 67 -21.64 -15.44 -4.11
CA ALA A 67 -20.50 -14.60 -3.79
C ALA A 67 -20.85 -13.51 -2.77
N ALA A 68 -22.00 -12.84 -2.96
CA ALA A 68 -22.49 -11.82 -2.02
C ALA A 68 -22.73 -12.42 -0.63
N VAL A 69 -23.34 -13.60 -0.53
CA VAL A 69 -23.55 -14.30 0.76
C VAL A 69 -22.23 -14.63 1.45
N MET A 70 -21.28 -15.21 0.73
CA MET A 70 -19.98 -15.57 1.31
C MET A 70 -19.22 -14.34 1.82
N ILE A 71 -19.23 -13.25 1.05
CA ILE A 71 -18.54 -12.00 1.43
C ILE A 71 -19.26 -11.31 2.59
N ALA A 72 -20.60 -11.23 2.55
CA ALA A 72 -21.38 -10.63 3.63
C ALA A 72 -21.14 -11.34 4.96
N ARG A 73 -21.15 -12.69 4.95
CA ARG A 73 -20.82 -13.49 6.14
C ARG A 73 -19.38 -13.29 6.60
N ALA A 74 -18.43 -13.25 5.66
CA ALA A 74 -17.03 -13.01 5.97
C ALA A 74 -16.79 -11.67 6.68
N LEU A 75 -17.61 -10.67 6.40
CA LEU A 75 -17.57 -9.34 7.01
C LEU A 75 -18.52 -9.19 8.21
N GLY A 76 -19.31 -10.20 8.54
CA GLY A 76 -20.32 -10.13 9.61
C GLY A 76 -21.49 -9.19 9.30
N LEU A 77 -21.81 -8.95 8.04
CA LEU A 77 -22.95 -8.13 7.63
C LEU A 77 -24.27 -8.86 7.88
N ASP A 78 -25.37 -8.11 8.03
CA ASP A 78 -26.70 -8.70 8.16
C ASP A 78 -27.11 -9.40 6.86
N THR A 79 -27.37 -10.70 6.93
CA THR A 79 -27.83 -11.51 5.80
C THR A 79 -29.31 -11.88 5.90
N LYS A 80 -30.06 -11.32 6.84
CA LYS A 80 -31.50 -11.60 6.97
C LYS A 80 -32.26 -11.14 5.72
N PRO A 81 -33.25 -11.92 5.24
CA PRO A 81 -34.01 -11.56 4.05
C PRO A 81 -34.64 -10.16 4.17
N ARG A 82 -34.46 -9.33 3.15
CA ARG A 82 -35.07 -8.00 3.06
C ARG A 82 -35.23 -7.54 1.61
N ASN A 83 -36.06 -6.53 1.41
CA ASN A 83 -36.19 -5.88 0.11
C ASN A 83 -34.84 -5.29 -0.31
N THR A 84 -34.55 -5.37 -1.59
CA THR A 84 -33.30 -4.86 -2.17
C THR A 84 -33.59 -3.73 -3.13
N ARG A 85 -32.56 -2.92 -3.43
CA ARG A 85 -32.60 -1.91 -4.49
C ARG A 85 -32.61 -2.50 -5.91
N PHE A 86 -32.42 -3.81 -6.05
CA PHE A 86 -32.33 -4.50 -7.32
C PHE A 86 -33.64 -5.22 -7.65
N PRO A 87 -34.36 -4.84 -8.73
CA PRO A 87 -35.65 -5.44 -9.06
C PRO A 87 -35.60 -6.94 -9.36
N ASP A 88 -34.43 -7.48 -9.69
CA ASP A 88 -34.19 -8.90 -9.99
C ASP A 88 -33.69 -9.70 -8.78
N VAL A 89 -33.80 -9.13 -7.56
CA VAL A 89 -33.53 -9.81 -6.30
C VAL A 89 -34.73 -9.61 -5.37
N SER A 90 -35.52 -10.68 -5.24
CA SER A 90 -36.72 -10.74 -4.41
C SER A 90 -36.36 -10.96 -2.94
N ILE A 91 -37.19 -10.48 -2.02
CA ILE A 91 -37.06 -10.79 -0.58
C ILE A 91 -37.08 -12.30 -0.28
N LYS A 92 -37.64 -13.12 -1.18
CA LYS A 92 -37.67 -14.57 -1.05
C LYS A 92 -36.37 -15.27 -1.49
N ASP A 93 -35.47 -14.55 -2.16
CA ASP A 93 -34.18 -15.11 -2.52
C ASP A 93 -33.29 -15.21 -1.29
N ASP A 94 -32.65 -16.37 -1.07
CA ASP A 94 -31.78 -16.66 0.09
C ASP A 94 -30.57 -15.72 0.20
N PHE A 95 -30.25 -15.00 -0.88
CA PHE A 95 -29.15 -14.02 -0.93
C PHE A 95 -29.63 -12.56 -0.80
N SER A 96 -30.93 -12.28 -0.69
CA SER A 96 -31.49 -10.92 -0.70
C SER A 96 -30.87 -9.99 0.34
N GLY A 97 -30.79 -10.45 1.59
CA GLY A 97 -30.16 -9.71 2.68
C GLY A 97 -28.69 -9.41 2.45
N ALA A 98 -27.93 -10.44 2.05
CA ALA A 98 -26.51 -10.31 1.78
C ALA A 98 -26.23 -9.37 0.60
N VAL A 99 -27.04 -9.43 -0.45
CA VAL A 99 -26.94 -8.55 -1.62
C VAL A 99 -27.16 -7.10 -1.21
N GLU A 100 -28.25 -6.79 -0.49
CA GLU A 100 -28.49 -5.40 -0.10
C GLU A 100 -27.41 -4.87 0.85
N SER A 101 -26.98 -5.67 1.84
CA SER A 101 -25.95 -5.24 2.80
C SER A 101 -24.60 -5.01 2.13
N ALA A 102 -24.19 -5.89 1.21
CA ALA A 102 -22.95 -5.68 0.46
C ALA A 102 -23.05 -4.51 -0.54
N ALA A 103 -24.25 -4.16 -1.02
CA ALA A 103 -24.47 -3.00 -1.89
C ALA A 103 -24.42 -1.67 -1.11
N GLU A 104 -24.95 -1.64 0.12
CA GLU A 104 -24.84 -0.51 1.04
C GLU A 104 -23.38 -0.19 1.40
N GLU A 105 -22.57 -1.23 1.61
CA GLU A 105 -21.12 -1.10 1.85
C GLU A 105 -20.31 -0.82 0.57
N GLY A 106 -20.96 -0.71 -0.59
CA GLY A 106 -20.30 -0.44 -1.87
C GLY A 106 -19.42 -1.58 -2.41
N ILE A 107 -19.53 -2.78 -1.82
CA ILE A 107 -18.74 -3.97 -2.18
C ILE A 107 -19.18 -4.50 -3.53
N ILE A 108 -20.50 -4.63 -3.70
CA ILE A 108 -21.12 -5.08 -4.94
C ILE A 108 -21.86 -3.93 -5.62
N GLN A 109 -21.91 -4.00 -6.94
CA GLN A 109 -22.60 -3.03 -7.78
C GLN A 109 -23.43 -3.79 -8.81
N GLY A 110 -24.60 -3.23 -9.15
CA GLY A 110 -25.44 -3.70 -10.24
C GLY A 110 -24.99 -3.15 -11.59
N SER A 111 -25.67 -3.60 -12.65
CA SER A 111 -25.53 -3.09 -14.01
C SER A 111 -26.92 -2.85 -14.59
N ASN A 112 -27.16 -1.68 -15.16
CA ASN A 112 -28.45 -1.28 -15.74
C ASN A 112 -29.62 -1.46 -14.74
N GLY A 113 -29.40 -1.10 -13.47
CA GLY A 113 -30.40 -1.21 -12.40
C GLY A 113 -30.63 -2.62 -11.85
N LYS A 114 -29.96 -3.66 -12.37
CA LYS A 114 -30.11 -5.06 -11.94
C LYS A 114 -28.84 -5.60 -11.29
N PHE A 115 -28.98 -6.57 -10.38
CA PHE A 115 -27.82 -7.24 -9.76
C PHE A 115 -27.29 -8.43 -10.57
N ASN A 116 -28.18 -9.14 -11.28
CA ASN A 116 -27.94 -10.38 -11.99
C ASN A 116 -27.41 -11.52 -11.08
N PRO A 117 -28.14 -11.93 -10.03
CA PRO A 117 -27.64 -12.84 -8.98
C PRO A 117 -27.20 -14.21 -9.50
N TYR A 118 -27.82 -14.70 -10.56
CA TYR A 118 -27.56 -16.04 -11.12
C TYR A 118 -26.42 -16.07 -12.14
N ALA A 119 -25.88 -14.92 -12.54
CA ALA A 119 -24.70 -14.88 -13.40
C ALA A 119 -23.46 -15.36 -12.65
N THR A 120 -22.59 -16.12 -13.33
CA THR A 120 -21.33 -16.63 -12.77
C THR A 120 -20.35 -15.49 -12.52
N VAL A 121 -19.56 -15.64 -11.45
CA VAL A 121 -18.48 -14.71 -11.11
C VAL A 121 -17.19 -15.13 -11.79
N ASP A 122 -16.65 -14.23 -12.61
CA ASP A 122 -15.30 -14.36 -13.15
C ASP A 122 -14.25 -13.88 -12.13
N ARG A 123 -12.99 -14.24 -12.39
CA ARG A 123 -11.88 -13.95 -11.48
C ARG A 123 -11.61 -12.46 -11.30
N GLY A 124 -11.85 -11.64 -12.31
CA GLY A 124 -11.73 -10.17 -12.24
C GLY A 124 -12.82 -9.55 -11.36
N GLN A 125 -14.05 -10.02 -11.48
CA GLN A 125 -15.17 -9.63 -10.60
C GLN A 125 -14.91 -10.04 -9.16
N MET A 126 -14.38 -11.25 -8.93
CA MET A 126 -13.97 -11.68 -7.60
C MET A 126 -12.89 -10.76 -7.01
N ALA A 127 -11.88 -10.39 -7.79
CA ALA A 127 -10.85 -9.45 -7.36
C ALA A 127 -11.45 -8.10 -6.93
N LEU A 128 -12.38 -7.55 -7.72
CA LEU A 128 -13.10 -6.31 -7.39
C LEU A 128 -13.88 -6.44 -6.07
N MET A 129 -14.61 -7.53 -5.88
CA MET A 129 -15.40 -7.77 -4.67
C MET A 129 -14.51 -7.90 -3.43
N ILE A 130 -13.45 -8.70 -3.47
CA ILE A 130 -12.49 -8.83 -2.34
C ILE A 130 -11.82 -7.48 -2.05
N ALA A 131 -11.31 -6.80 -3.08
CA ALA A 131 -10.57 -5.55 -2.87
C ALA A 131 -11.44 -4.50 -2.15
N ARG A 132 -12.73 -4.42 -2.49
CA ARG A 132 -13.69 -3.53 -1.84
C ARG A 132 -14.08 -4.02 -0.45
N ALA A 133 -14.41 -5.30 -0.31
CA ALA A 133 -14.81 -5.94 0.95
C ALA A 133 -13.78 -5.70 2.07
N PHE A 134 -12.50 -5.88 1.76
CA PHE A 134 -11.40 -5.73 2.72
C PHE A 134 -10.72 -4.36 2.66
N LYS A 135 -11.30 -3.40 1.91
CA LYS A 135 -10.81 -2.02 1.77
C LYS A 135 -9.31 -1.96 1.48
N LEU A 136 -8.84 -2.82 0.57
CA LEU A 136 -7.43 -2.97 0.25
C LEU A 136 -6.88 -1.69 -0.40
N LYS A 137 -5.67 -1.29 0.01
CA LYS A 137 -5.00 -0.05 -0.43
C LYS A 137 -3.74 -0.31 -1.22
N ASP A 138 -2.82 -1.09 -0.65
CA ASP A 138 -1.51 -1.39 -1.26
C ASP A 138 -1.67 -2.03 -2.64
N GLU A 139 -0.79 -1.70 -3.57
CA GLU A 139 -0.77 -2.26 -4.93
C GLU A 139 0.63 -2.72 -5.31
N GLU A 140 0.73 -3.91 -5.92
CA GLU A 140 1.98 -4.43 -6.48
C GLU A 140 2.09 -4.18 -7.97
N VAL A 141 3.30 -3.96 -8.44
CA VAL A 141 3.61 -3.84 -9.87
C VAL A 141 4.09 -5.20 -10.37
N ILE A 142 3.19 -6.19 -10.36
CA ILE A 142 3.39 -7.44 -11.08
C ILE A 142 2.57 -7.36 -12.35
N SER A 143 3.24 -7.42 -13.49
CA SER A 143 2.61 -7.41 -14.81
C SER A 143 2.13 -8.82 -15.16
N PHE A 144 0.89 -8.91 -15.65
CA PHE A 144 0.39 -10.11 -16.33
C PHE A 144 0.26 -9.83 -17.81
N SER A 145 0.52 -10.82 -18.65
CA SER A 145 0.45 -10.68 -20.12
C SER A 145 -0.97 -10.38 -20.63
N ASP A 146 -2.00 -10.78 -19.88
CA ASP A 146 -3.41 -10.65 -20.22
C ASP A 146 -4.13 -9.52 -19.46
N ILE A 147 -3.40 -8.74 -18.66
CA ILE A 147 -3.94 -7.59 -17.92
C ILE A 147 -3.35 -6.30 -18.47
N SER A 148 -4.21 -5.50 -19.09
CA SER A 148 -3.88 -4.13 -19.48
C SER A 148 -4.49 -3.11 -18.50
N ILE A 149 -3.99 -1.88 -18.52
CA ILE A 149 -4.49 -0.74 -17.74
C ILE A 149 -6.00 -0.47 -17.93
N ASN A 150 -6.58 -0.81 -19.09
CA ASN A 150 -8.00 -0.64 -19.35
C ASN A 150 -8.88 -1.76 -18.76
N THR A 151 -8.26 -2.78 -18.17
CA THR A 151 -8.98 -3.90 -17.55
C THR A 151 -9.75 -3.38 -16.36
N LYS A 152 -11.07 -3.64 -16.30
CA LYS A 152 -11.94 -3.14 -15.21
C LYS A 152 -11.43 -3.50 -13.81
N SER A 153 -10.80 -4.65 -13.66
CA SER A 153 -10.24 -5.16 -12.40
C SER A 153 -8.76 -4.83 -12.19
N TYR A 154 -8.14 -3.95 -13.00
CA TYR A 154 -6.70 -3.67 -12.98
C TYR A 154 -6.16 -3.36 -11.57
N SER A 155 -6.68 -2.31 -10.92
CA SER A 155 -6.26 -1.96 -9.54
C SER A 155 -6.60 -3.06 -8.54
N ALA A 156 -7.79 -3.67 -8.62
CA ALA A 156 -8.18 -4.72 -7.69
C ALA A 156 -7.25 -5.94 -7.73
N ILE A 157 -6.80 -6.35 -8.93
CA ILE A 157 -5.84 -7.44 -9.10
C ILE A 157 -4.52 -7.10 -8.41
N ARG A 158 -4.00 -5.89 -8.63
CA ARG A 158 -2.76 -5.41 -8.00
C ARG A 158 -2.87 -5.33 -6.48
N LYS A 159 -4.05 -4.98 -5.96
CA LYS A 159 -4.34 -4.99 -4.52
C LYS A 159 -4.29 -6.39 -3.92
N LEU A 160 -4.91 -7.36 -4.60
CA LEU A 160 -4.88 -8.75 -4.15
C LEU A 160 -3.46 -9.34 -4.18
N LEU A 161 -2.63 -8.95 -5.16
CA LEU A 161 -1.21 -9.32 -5.21
C LEU A 161 -0.45 -8.77 -4.00
N ALA A 162 -0.65 -7.49 -3.67
CA ALA A 162 0.05 -6.79 -2.59
C ALA A 162 -0.14 -7.39 -1.21
N VAL A 163 -1.30 -8.02 -1.00
CA VAL A 163 -1.65 -8.66 0.27
C VAL A 163 -1.63 -10.18 0.19
N GLY A 164 -1.03 -10.77 -0.84
CA GLY A 164 -0.80 -12.21 -0.92
C GLY A 164 -2.05 -13.06 -1.15
N VAL A 165 -3.14 -12.49 -1.66
CA VAL A 165 -4.37 -13.23 -1.96
C VAL A 165 -4.21 -14.08 -3.22
N THR A 166 -3.44 -13.61 -4.19
CA THR A 166 -3.18 -14.27 -5.48
C THR A 166 -1.76 -13.98 -5.95
N GLN A 167 -1.21 -14.87 -6.78
CA GLN A 167 0.05 -14.65 -7.54
C GLN A 167 -0.16 -14.75 -9.06
N GLY A 168 -1.40 -14.99 -9.51
CA GLY A 168 -1.70 -15.34 -10.91
C GLY A 168 -1.38 -16.81 -11.21
N TYR A 169 -1.25 -17.13 -12.50
CA TYR A 169 -0.91 -18.46 -12.98
C TYR A 169 0.56 -18.56 -13.39
N LYS A 170 1.07 -19.79 -13.47
CA LYS A 170 2.47 -20.06 -13.83
C LYS A 170 2.85 -19.62 -15.25
N ASP A 171 1.86 -19.44 -16.12
CA ASP A 171 2.01 -18.95 -17.50
C ASP A 171 2.16 -17.42 -17.58
N GLY A 172 2.13 -16.71 -16.45
CA GLY A 172 2.25 -15.25 -16.42
C GLY A 172 0.94 -14.51 -16.68
N GLU A 173 -0.20 -15.21 -16.66
CA GLU A 173 -1.53 -14.63 -16.80
C GLU A 173 -2.28 -14.52 -15.46
N PHE A 174 -3.26 -13.61 -15.40
CA PHE A 174 -4.23 -13.55 -14.30
C PHE A 174 -5.55 -14.25 -14.64
N LYS A 175 -5.93 -14.29 -15.91
CA LYS A 175 -7.17 -14.84 -16.48
C LYS A 175 -8.43 -14.18 -15.91
N PRO A 176 -8.63 -12.86 -16.09
CA PRO A 176 -9.70 -12.10 -15.44
C PRO A 176 -11.09 -12.59 -15.82
N SER A 177 -11.30 -12.99 -17.08
CA SER A 177 -12.60 -13.48 -17.57
C SER A 177 -12.87 -14.94 -17.25
N ARG A 178 -11.94 -15.65 -16.58
CA ARG A 178 -12.13 -17.06 -16.24
C ARG A 178 -13.10 -17.18 -15.08
N VAL A 179 -14.14 -18.00 -15.26
CA VAL A 179 -15.08 -18.33 -14.18
C VAL A 179 -14.34 -19.11 -13.08
N LEU A 180 -14.63 -18.78 -11.82
CA LEU A 180 -14.06 -19.46 -10.67
C LEU A 180 -14.95 -20.61 -10.20
N THR A 181 -14.31 -21.68 -9.77
CA THR A 181 -14.97 -22.74 -9.00
C THR A 181 -15.20 -22.28 -7.55
N ARG A 182 -16.05 -22.99 -6.83
CA ARG A 182 -16.33 -22.75 -5.40
C ARG A 182 -15.09 -22.92 -4.54
N SER A 183 -14.23 -23.90 -4.85
CA SER A 183 -12.96 -24.09 -4.16
C SER A 183 -12.02 -22.90 -4.36
N GLU A 184 -11.90 -22.40 -5.59
CA GLU A 184 -11.03 -21.27 -5.90
C GLU A 184 -11.52 -19.95 -5.29
N PHE A 185 -12.83 -19.69 -5.34
CA PHE A 185 -13.41 -18.53 -4.68
C PHE A 185 -13.15 -18.58 -3.16
N SER A 186 -13.34 -19.76 -2.55
CA SER A 186 -13.12 -19.99 -1.13
C SER A 186 -11.66 -19.76 -0.73
N SER A 187 -10.71 -20.28 -1.51
CA SER A 187 -9.28 -20.01 -1.27
C SER A 187 -8.95 -18.53 -1.32
N LEU A 188 -9.43 -17.79 -2.32
CA LEU A 188 -9.17 -16.34 -2.41
C LEU A 188 -9.79 -15.56 -1.23
N LEU A 189 -11.02 -15.91 -0.84
CA LEU A 189 -11.69 -15.27 0.30
C LEU A 189 -10.97 -15.58 1.62
N ALA A 190 -10.62 -16.84 1.88
CA ALA A 190 -9.91 -17.23 3.10
C ALA A 190 -8.56 -16.52 3.23
N ARG A 191 -7.81 -16.35 2.13
CA ARG A 191 -6.54 -15.59 2.11
C ARG A 191 -6.72 -14.10 2.38
N ALA A 192 -7.85 -13.54 1.93
CA ALA A 192 -8.18 -12.15 2.25
C ALA A 192 -8.49 -11.98 3.73
N MET A 193 -9.11 -12.99 4.36
CA MET A 193 -9.53 -12.97 5.76
C MET A 193 -8.43 -13.32 6.77
N ASN A 194 -7.52 -14.24 6.42
CA ASN A 194 -6.55 -14.78 7.36
C ASN A 194 -5.13 -14.74 6.75
N LYS A 195 -4.22 -14.10 7.49
CA LYS A 195 -2.81 -13.94 7.11
C LYS A 195 -2.07 -15.26 6.97
N ASP A 196 -2.47 -16.31 7.70
CA ASP A 196 -1.77 -17.60 7.69
C ASP A 196 -1.97 -18.36 6.37
N PHE A 197 -2.98 -17.99 5.58
CA PHE A 197 -3.18 -18.52 4.23
C PHE A 197 -2.57 -17.64 3.14
N LYS A 198 -2.11 -16.42 3.46
CA LYS A 198 -1.57 -15.50 2.45
C LYS A 198 -0.32 -16.08 1.81
N LEU A 199 -0.26 -15.94 0.50
CA LEU A 199 0.88 -16.32 -0.30
C LEU A 199 2.05 -15.34 -0.06
N PRO A 200 3.31 -15.78 -0.18
CA PRO A 200 4.46 -14.89 -0.15
C PRO A 200 4.32 -13.78 -1.20
N VAL A 201 4.53 -12.52 -0.77
CA VAL A 201 4.47 -11.35 -1.65
C VAL A 201 5.88 -10.98 -2.06
N LYS A 202 6.14 -10.98 -3.38
CA LYS A 202 7.39 -10.47 -3.95
C LYS A 202 7.25 -8.98 -4.22
N ALA A 203 7.42 -8.18 -3.17
CA ALA A 203 7.33 -6.73 -3.22
C ALA A 203 8.20 -6.18 -4.35
N CYS A 204 7.61 -5.50 -5.33
CA CYS A 204 8.37 -4.93 -6.46
C CYS A 204 9.18 -5.95 -7.29
N GLY A 205 8.88 -7.26 -7.19
CA GLY A 205 9.74 -8.31 -7.76
C GLY A 205 11.09 -8.48 -7.04
N TYR A 206 11.26 -7.89 -5.86
CA TYR A 206 12.48 -7.99 -5.07
C TYR A 206 12.62 -9.39 -4.44
N GLU A 207 13.77 -10.01 -4.71
CA GLU A 207 14.20 -11.25 -4.08
C GLU A 207 15.30 -10.91 -3.06
N PRO A 208 15.07 -11.08 -1.74
CA PRO A 208 16.05 -10.72 -0.70
C PRO A 208 17.43 -11.37 -0.89
N ASN A 209 17.47 -12.58 -1.43
CA ASN A 209 18.70 -13.32 -1.68
C ASN A 209 19.45 -12.85 -2.95
N SER A 210 18.81 -12.04 -3.80
CA SER A 210 19.47 -11.43 -4.95
C SER A 210 20.24 -10.20 -4.49
N LYS A 211 21.57 -10.22 -4.63
CA LYS A 211 22.44 -9.06 -4.41
C LYS A 211 22.46 -8.07 -5.59
N LYS A 212 21.77 -8.38 -6.69
CA LYS A 212 21.62 -7.52 -7.85
C LYS A 212 20.21 -6.97 -7.88
N GLN A 213 20.08 -5.65 -7.90
CA GLN A 213 18.81 -4.95 -7.99
C GLN A 213 18.91 -3.90 -9.08
N ASP A 214 17.94 -3.89 -9.98
CA ASP A 214 17.84 -2.83 -10.96
C ASP A 214 17.26 -1.55 -10.34
N ARG A 215 17.45 -0.44 -11.05
CA ARG A 215 17.16 0.90 -10.53
C ARG A 215 15.68 1.09 -10.23
N GLN A 216 14.79 0.46 -11.00
CA GLN A 216 13.34 0.63 -10.85
C GLN A 216 12.76 -0.30 -9.77
N THR A 217 13.37 -1.46 -9.52
CA THR A 217 13.08 -2.26 -8.31
C THR A 217 13.39 -1.44 -7.04
N VAL A 218 14.54 -0.78 -6.98
CA VAL A 218 14.89 0.08 -5.82
C VAL A 218 13.97 1.29 -5.72
N ASN A 219 13.61 1.92 -6.85
CA ASN A 219 12.60 2.98 -6.91
C ASN A 219 11.29 2.54 -6.24
N CYS A 220 10.85 1.33 -6.58
CA CYS A 220 9.63 0.75 -6.04
C CYS A 220 9.71 0.49 -4.54
N LEU A 221 10.81 -0.09 -4.06
CA LEU A 221 10.99 -0.35 -2.63
C LEU A 221 11.01 0.94 -1.80
N LEU A 222 11.72 1.98 -2.27
CA LEU A 222 11.74 3.30 -1.63
C LEU A 222 10.35 3.93 -1.60
N THR A 223 9.65 3.91 -2.75
CA THR A 223 8.29 4.44 -2.87
C THR A 223 7.34 3.74 -1.91
N ARG A 224 7.36 2.41 -1.90
CA ARG A 224 6.48 1.62 -1.05
C ARG A 224 6.74 1.85 0.43
N ALA A 225 8.00 1.84 0.85
CA ALA A 225 8.35 2.08 2.24
C ALA A 225 7.87 3.47 2.69
N ALA A 226 8.03 4.49 1.83
CA ALA A 226 7.53 5.83 2.09
C ALA A 226 6.00 5.87 2.23
N LEU A 227 5.26 5.31 1.27
CA LEU A 227 3.79 5.26 1.30
C LEU A 227 3.26 4.53 2.54
N ASN A 228 3.86 3.38 2.89
CA ASN A 228 3.49 2.62 4.09
C ASN A 228 3.70 3.42 5.39
N ALA A 229 4.69 4.31 5.40
CA ALA A 229 4.97 5.18 6.54
C ALA A 229 4.23 6.53 6.47
N GLY A 230 3.41 6.76 5.44
CA GLY A 230 2.75 8.06 5.19
C GLY A 230 3.76 9.19 5.06
N ILE A 231 4.85 8.97 4.30
CA ILE A 231 5.87 9.95 3.97
C ILE A 231 5.80 10.19 2.46
N PRO A 232 5.88 11.44 1.97
CA PRO A 232 6.02 11.73 0.56
C PRO A 232 7.19 10.93 -0.03
N PRO A 233 6.94 10.02 -1.01
CA PRO A 233 8.00 9.24 -1.64
C PRO A 233 9.15 10.09 -2.19
N GLU A 234 8.87 11.32 -2.60
CA GLU A 234 9.85 12.26 -3.11
C GLU A 234 10.88 12.65 -2.06
N ILE A 235 10.49 12.77 -0.78
CA ILE A 235 11.39 13.06 0.34
C ILE A 235 12.32 11.87 0.55
N VAL A 236 11.77 10.66 0.68
CA VAL A 236 12.55 9.43 0.93
C VAL A 236 13.54 9.17 -0.21
N LYS A 237 13.11 9.32 -1.46
CA LYS A 237 13.98 9.15 -2.64
C LYS A 237 15.07 10.21 -2.72
N SER A 238 14.77 11.45 -2.33
CA SER A 238 15.76 12.53 -2.33
C SER A 238 16.80 12.34 -1.22
N VAL A 239 16.38 11.87 -0.03
CA VAL A 239 17.30 11.44 1.04
C VAL A 239 18.17 10.28 0.56
N ALA A 240 17.58 9.20 0.04
CA ALA A 240 18.32 8.07 -0.52
C ALA A 240 19.34 8.50 -1.59
N THR A 241 18.97 9.45 -2.46
CA THR A 241 19.86 10.02 -3.49
C THR A 241 20.98 10.85 -2.86
N LYS A 242 20.68 11.63 -1.81
CA LYS A 242 21.67 12.40 -1.08
C LYS A 242 22.68 11.49 -0.36
N GLU A 243 22.23 10.36 0.16
CA GLU A 243 23.05 9.40 0.91
C GLU A 243 23.95 8.55 0.02
N SER A 244 23.42 7.97 -1.06
CA SER A 244 24.17 6.99 -1.87
C SER A 244 24.21 7.28 -3.37
N GLY A 245 23.64 8.41 -3.81
CA GLY A 245 23.58 8.80 -5.22
C GLY A 245 22.71 7.85 -6.03
N GLN A 246 23.34 6.79 -6.54
CA GLN A 246 22.71 5.77 -7.39
C GLN A 246 21.97 4.68 -6.60
N TRP A 247 21.54 4.97 -5.36
CA TRP A 247 20.77 4.06 -4.49
C TRP A 247 21.44 2.67 -4.33
N LYS A 248 22.74 2.69 -4.06
CA LYS A 248 23.56 1.48 -4.04
C LYS A 248 23.59 0.86 -2.64
N GLN A 249 23.06 -0.35 -2.49
CA GLN A 249 23.17 -1.14 -1.25
C GLN A 249 24.44 -2.00 -1.21
N PHE A 250 24.83 -2.59 -2.34
CA PHE A 250 25.93 -3.55 -2.43
C PHE A 250 27.00 -3.09 -3.42
N ASN A 251 28.27 -3.36 -3.11
CA ASN A 251 29.39 -3.27 -4.03
C ASN A 251 29.32 -4.34 -5.12
N SER A 252 30.18 -4.22 -6.13
CA SER A 252 30.22 -5.16 -7.27
C SER A 252 30.58 -6.60 -6.86
N ASP A 253 31.26 -6.76 -5.73
CA ASP A 253 31.57 -8.07 -5.10
C ASP A 253 30.44 -8.59 -4.19
N GLY A 254 29.33 -7.85 -4.08
CA GLY A 254 28.20 -8.19 -3.24
C GLY A 254 28.39 -7.93 -1.74
N THR A 255 29.44 -7.22 -1.33
CA THR A 255 29.58 -6.71 0.04
C THR A 255 28.67 -5.48 0.24
N PRO A 256 28.16 -5.22 1.45
CA PRO A 256 27.39 -4.01 1.72
C PRO A 256 28.26 -2.77 1.51
N VAL A 257 27.66 -1.70 0.98
CA VAL A 257 28.30 -0.38 0.97
C VAL A 257 28.36 0.12 2.40
N ILE A 258 29.55 0.46 2.89
CA ILE A 258 29.77 1.07 4.21
C ILE A 258 30.69 2.28 4.01
N THR A 259 30.26 3.47 4.40
CA THR A 259 31.06 4.70 4.31
C THR A 259 32.08 4.81 5.46
N PRO A 260 33.10 5.69 5.34
CA PRO A 260 34.13 5.85 6.38
C PRO A 260 33.58 6.26 7.77
N ASP A 261 32.44 6.93 7.82
CA ASP A 261 31.74 7.30 9.06
C ASP A 261 30.82 6.19 9.60
N GLY A 262 30.85 4.99 8.98
CA GLY A 262 30.10 3.81 9.40
C GLY A 262 28.66 3.75 8.88
N GLY A 263 28.28 4.61 7.93
CA GLY A 263 26.97 4.58 7.29
C GLY A 263 26.76 3.28 6.51
N ILE A 264 25.69 2.55 6.81
CA ILE A 264 25.41 1.23 6.22
C ILE A 264 24.37 1.35 5.09
N GLY A 265 24.74 0.83 3.92
CA GLY A 265 23.82 0.53 2.81
C GLY A 265 23.26 1.76 2.10
N LEU A 266 22.16 1.58 1.38
CA LEU A 266 21.54 2.60 0.53
C LEU A 266 21.18 3.87 1.30
N MET A 267 20.60 3.71 2.50
CA MET A 267 20.15 4.80 3.37
C MET A 267 21.24 5.31 4.33
N GLN A 268 22.46 4.75 4.26
CA GLN A 268 23.63 5.18 5.05
C GLN A 268 23.35 5.25 6.57
N ILE A 269 22.76 4.19 7.12
CA ILE A 269 22.35 4.13 8.53
C ILE A 269 23.59 4.07 9.43
N THR A 270 23.83 5.14 10.21
CA THR A 270 24.93 5.23 11.20
C THR A 270 24.47 4.95 12.62
N THR A 271 23.23 5.32 12.97
CA THR A 271 22.63 5.05 14.28
C THR A 271 21.96 3.68 14.25
N THR A 272 22.65 2.65 14.75
CA THR A 272 22.20 1.26 14.65
C THR A 272 21.46 0.75 15.89
N ALA A 273 21.40 1.53 16.96
CA ALA A 273 20.66 1.16 18.17
C ALA A 273 19.18 0.92 17.85
N GLY A 274 18.66 -0.26 18.19
CA GLY A 274 17.29 -0.67 17.88
C GLY A 274 17.12 -1.39 16.54
N TYR A 275 18.18 -1.53 15.73
CA TYR A 275 18.14 -2.23 14.44
C TYR A 275 19.02 -3.48 14.45
N ASN A 276 18.64 -4.48 13.65
CA ASN A 276 19.49 -5.64 13.37
C ASN A 276 20.55 -5.25 12.32
N VAL A 277 21.80 -5.14 12.78
CA VAL A 277 22.94 -4.70 11.95
C VAL A 277 23.23 -5.65 10.79
N ASP A 278 23.01 -6.95 10.96
CA ASP A 278 23.23 -7.93 9.89
C ASP A 278 22.20 -7.72 8.78
N LEU A 279 20.92 -7.50 9.14
CA LEU A 279 19.88 -7.18 8.17
C LEU A 279 20.09 -5.81 7.51
N LEU A 280 20.58 -4.80 8.23
CA LEU A 280 20.93 -3.50 7.62
C LEU A 280 21.96 -3.66 6.48
N LYS A 281 22.87 -4.63 6.63
CA LYS A 281 23.92 -4.95 5.64
C LYS A 281 23.38 -5.85 4.53
N SER A 282 22.63 -6.89 4.86
CA SER A 282 22.28 -7.98 3.93
C SER A 282 20.94 -7.80 3.22
N ASP A 283 20.02 -7.00 3.76
CA ASP A 283 18.65 -6.86 3.25
C ASP A 283 18.38 -5.40 2.85
N LEU A 284 18.20 -5.18 1.55
CA LEU A 284 17.93 -3.85 0.98
C LEU A 284 16.63 -3.27 1.52
N ALA A 285 15.57 -4.08 1.62
CA ALA A 285 14.28 -3.61 2.10
C ALA A 285 14.39 -3.20 3.57
N TYR A 286 15.07 -4.00 4.40
CA TYR A 286 15.32 -3.66 5.80
C TYR A 286 16.14 -2.36 5.95
N ASN A 287 17.17 -2.17 5.12
CA ASN A 287 17.95 -0.93 5.11
C ASN A 287 17.08 0.31 4.75
N ILE A 288 16.23 0.18 3.74
CA ILE A 288 15.27 1.22 3.35
C ILE A 288 14.29 1.51 4.50
N TYR A 289 13.71 0.49 5.12
CA TYR A 289 12.78 0.65 6.23
C TYR A 289 13.42 1.37 7.42
N ALA A 290 14.66 1.05 7.77
CA ALA A 290 15.36 1.74 8.84
C ALA A 290 15.51 3.24 8.56
N GLY A 291 15.90 3.62 7.33
CA GLY A 291 16.00 5.04 6.95
C GLY A 291 14.64 5.76 6.97
N VAL A 292 13.59 5.11 6.49
CA VAL A 292 12.21 5.64 6.54
C VAL A 292 11.73 5.79 8.00
N ASP A 293 12.03 4.84 8.86
CA ASP A 293 11.69 4.88 10.29
C ASP A 293 12.41 6.03 11.02
N MET A 294 13.68 6.28 10.69
CA MET A 294 14.42 7.44 11.19
C MET A 294 13.77 8.76 10.78
N LEU A 295 13.39 8.91 9.49
CA LEU A 295 12.66 10.11 9.03
C LEU A 295 11.33 10.28 9.76
N ASN A 296 10.58 9.20 9.96
CA ASN A 296 9.31 9.23 10.69
C ASN A 296 9.49 9.62 12.16
N THR A 297 10.54 9.11 12.81
CA THR A 297 10.91 9.44 14.19
C THR A 297 11.29 10.91 14.29
N ASN A 298 12.09 11.42 13.35
CA ASN A 298 12.47 12.82 13.30
C ASN A 298 11.26 13.73 13.09
N PHE A 299 10.33 13.38 12.21
CA PHE A 299 9.11 14.17 11.99
C PHE A 299 8.25 14.31 13.25
N LYS A 300 8.26 13.29 14.13
CA LYS A 300 7.51 13.29 15.40
C LYS A 300 8.29 13.96 16.55
N ASN A 301 9.55 14.33 16.34
CA ASN A 301 10.40 14.88 17.38
C ASN A 301 10.00 16.32 17.73
N LYS A 302 9.43 16.50 18.92
CA LYS A 302 8.96 17.81 19.44
C LYS A 302 10.08 18.82 19.72
N ASN A 303 11.34 18.38 19.71
CA ASN A 303 12.50 19.25 19.87
C ASN A 303 12.99 19.83 18.53
N LEU A 304 12.33 19.50 17.42
CA LEU A 304 12.58 20.11 16.12
C LEU A 304 11.52 21.20 15.84
N PRO A 305 11.88 22.27 15.13
CA PRO A 305 10.90 23.24 14.69
C PRO A 305 9.87 22.61 13.75
N SER A 306 8.65 23.13 13.81
CA SER A 306 7.53 22.77 12.96
C SER A 306 7.34 23.77 11.82
N ILE A 307 6.75 23.30 10.73
CA ILE A 307 6.40 24.13 9.56
C ILE A 307 4.92 23.93 9.25
N GLY A 308 4.18 25.03 9.20
CA GLY A 308 2.72 25.00 9.04
C GLY A 308 2.06 24.05 10.04
N GLU A 309 1.04 23.33 9.59
CA GLU A 309 0.27 22.40 10.44
C GLU A 309 0.94 21.03 10.60
N MET A 310 2.19 20.85 10.15
CA MET A 310 2.86 19.56 10.08
C MET A 310 2.04 18.52 9.30
N ASN A 311 1.38 18.96 8.21
CA ASN A 311 0.69 18.07 7.29
C ASN A 311 1.71 17.17 6.61
N ARG A 312 1.56 15.84 6.78
CA ARG A 312 2.53 14.85 6.26
C ARG A 312 2.57 14.80 4.74
N ASP A 313 1.49 15.21 4.07
CA ASP A 313 1.42 15.21 2.62
C ASP A 313 2.13 16.44 2.02
N GLU A 314 2.44 17.46 2.84
CA GLU A 314 3.13 18.67 2.42
C GLU A 314 4.66 18.50 2.48
N LEU A 315 5.35 18.74 1.36
CA LEU A 315 6.79 18.57 1.23
C LEU A 315 7.57 19.49 2.19
N GLN A 316 7.05 20.69 2.47
CA GLN A 316 7.65 21.66 3.40
C GLN A 316 7.74 21.13 4.83
N SER A 317 6.73 20.40 5.30
CA SER A 317 6.63 19.91 6.68
C SER A 317 7.80 19.00 7.09
N TRP A 318 8.50 18.42 6.11
CA TRP A 318 9.58 17.47 6.33
C TRP A 318 10.96 18.11 6.51
N TYR A 319 11.10 19.43 6.31
CA TYR A 319 12.42 20.08 6.19
C TYR A 319 13.32 19.86 7.42
N PHE A 320 12.81 20.07 8.63
CA PHE A 320 13.59 19.86 9.85
C PHE A 320 13.78 18.38 10.19
N ALA A 321 12.85 17.51 9.78
CA ALA A 321 13.02 16.06 9.93
C ALA A 321 14.15 15.52 9.04
N VAL A 322 14.26 16.06 7.82
CA VAL A 322 15.35 15.79 6.88
C VAL A 322 16.67 16.36 7.41
N MET A 323 16.68 17.59 7.96
CA MET A 323 17.86 18.14 8.63
C MET A 323 18.36 17.22 9.76
N ALA A 324 17.43 16.75 10.60
CA ALA A 324 17.75 15.85 11.70
C ALA A 324 18.23 14.47 11.26
N TYR A 325 17.95 14.03 10.03
CA TYR A 325 18.46 12.77 9.48
C TYR A 325 20.00 12.75 9.44
N ASN A 326 20.62 13.87 9.05
CA ASN A 326 22.07 14.06 9.12
C ASN A 326 22.55 14.69 10.45
N GLY A 327 21.60 15.05 11.32
CA GLY A 327 21.83 15.66 12.62
C GLY A 327 21.69 17.18 12.63
N ILE A 328 21.20 17.71 13.76
CA ILE A 328 20.98 19.14 13.99
C ILE A 328 22.27 19.88 14.41
N LYS A 329 23.35 19.70 13.64
CA LYS A 329 24.68 20.29 13.91
C LYS A 329 24.83 21.67 13.25
N PRO A 330 25.73 22.54 13.74
CA PRO A 330 26.03 23.86 13.16
C PRO A 330 26.19 23.87 11.63
N LYS A 331 26.88 22.86 11.07
CA LYS A 331 27.07 22.70 9.62
C LYS A 331 25.76 22.59 8.83
N ASN A 332 24.68 22.14 9.47
CA ASN A 332 23.36 21.94 8.89
C ASN A 332 22.38 23.08 9.24
N SER A 333 22.84 24.15 9.91
CA SER A 333 22.02 25.35 10.11
C SER A 333 21.48 25.86 8.75
N PRO A 334 20.20 26.24 8.64
CA PRO A 334 19.62 26.77 7.40
C PRO A 334 20.30 28.05 6.89
N LEU A 335 20.90 28.83 7.80
CA LEU A 335 21.56 30.10 7.49
C LEU A 335 23.01 30.10 8.02
N TYR A 336 23.91 30.75 7.29
CA TYR A 336 25.23 31.10 7.82
C TYR A 336 25.08 32.19 8.89
N GLN A 337 25.57 31.98 10.12
CA GLN A 337 25.38 32.96 11.21
C GLN A 337 25.97 34.33 10.89
N ASP A 338 27.16 34.38 10.28
CA ASP A 338 27.89 35.64 10.07
C ASP A 338 27.21 36.54 9.01
N SER A 339 26.59 35.95 7.98
CA SER A 339 26.03 36.69 6.83
C SER A 339 24.51 36.70 6.78
N GLY A 340 23.85 35.77 7.48
CA GLY A 340 22.40 35.55 7.38
C GLY A 340 21.94 34.98 6.04
N LEU A 341 22.85 34.67 5.12
CA LEU A 341 22.53 34.05 3.84
C LEU A 341 22.20 32.57 4.02
N THR A 342 21.40 32.01 3.09
CA THR A 342 21.09 30.58 3.05
C THR A 342 22.36 29.74 3.00
N ASN A 343 22.45 28.75 3.88
CA ASN A 343 23.52 27.77 3.87
C ASN A 343 23.24 26.69 2.83
N THR A 344 23.57 26.98 1.57
CA THR A 344 23.36 26.06 0.44
C THR A 344 24.13 24.74 0.54
N THR A 345 25.04 24.61 1.51
CA THR A 345 25.80 23.37 1.78
C THR A 345 25.18 22.49 2.86
N ALA A 346 24.17 22.99 3.59
CA ALA A 346 23.46 22.22 4.60
C ALA A 346 22.82 20.96 3.99
N TYR A 347 22.75 19.88 4.77
CA TYR A 347 22.28 18.60 4.28
C TYR A 347 20.88 18.67 3.65
N GLN A 348 19.93 19.29 4.35
CA GLN A 348 18.56 19.42 3.88
C GLN A 348 18.45 20.30 2.63
N GLU A 349 19.27 21.34 2.47
CA GLU A 349 19.32 22.13 1.23
C GLU A 349 19.74 21.26 0.04
N GLY A 350 20.68 20.34 0.25
CA GLY A 350 21.06 19.35 -0.76
C GLY A 350 19.92 18.38 -1.12
N VAL A 351 19.16 17.90 -0.13
CA VAL A 351 17.99 17.03 -0.36
C VAL A 351 16.90 17.77 -1.13
N TYR A 352 16.58 19.01 -0.74
CA TYR A 352 15.55 19.79 -1.42
C TYR A 352 16.00 20.25 -2.81
N SER A 353 17.31 20.48 -3.04
CA SER A 353 17.86 20.70 -4.38
C SER A 353 17.61 19.50 -5.32
N LEU A 354 17.84 18.28 -4.83
CA LEU A 354 17.52 17.06 -5.57
C LEU A 354 16.02 16.95 -5.85
N LEU A 355 15.18 17.22 -4.85
CA LEU A 355 13.72 17.25 -4.97
C LEU A 355 13.24 18.23 -6.05
N TYR A 356 13.77 19.46 -6.06
CA TYR A 356 13.46 20.47 -7.08
C TYR A 356 13.75 19.97 -8.49
N SER A 357 14.93 19.37 -8.68
CA SER A 357 15.38 18.88 -9.98
C SER A 357 14.57 17.66 -10.48
N ALA A 358 14.23 16.74 -9.57
CA ALA A 358 13.56 15.49 -9.92
C ALA A 358 12.06 15.67 -10.23
N TYR A 359 11.41 16.66 -9.62
CA TYR A 359 9.95 16.82 -9.64
C TYR A 359 9.44 18.14 -10.25
N GLU A 360 10.31 18.86 -10.98
CA GLU A 360 9.99 20.14 -11.64
C GLU A 360 9.38 21.19 -10.69
N LEU A 361 9.95 21.26 -9.49
CA LEU A 361 9.50 22.17 -8.44
C LEU A 361 10.34 23.46 -8.39
N SER A 362 11.17 23.76 -9.41
CA SER A 362 12.14 24.87 -9.36
C SER A 362 11.52 26.27 -9.16
N ASN A 363 10.22 26.42 -9.45
CA ASN A 363 9.48 27.68 -9.25
C ASN A 363 8.66 27.70 -7.96
N VAL A 364 8.80 26.66 -7.12
CA VAL A 364 8.11 26.50 -5.85
C VAL A 364 9.08 26.79 -4.73
N ASN A 365 8.59 27.38 -3.64
CA ASN A 365 9.40 27.60 -2.46
C ASN A 365 9.09 26.55 -1.38
N LEU A 366 9.91 25.51 -1.31
CA LEU A 366 9.79 24.42 -0.34
C LEU A 366 10.52 24.69 0.98
N VAL A 367 11.39 25.70 1.02
CA VAL A 367 12.13 26.08 2.22
C VAL A 367 11.41 27.22 2.94
N PRO A 368 11.15 27.15 4.26
CA PRO A 368 10.40 28.20 4.96
C PRO A 368 11.06 29.58 4.82
N LYS A 369 10.25 30.58 4.45
CA LYS A 369 10.70 31.99 4.39
C LYS A 369 10.74 32.59 5.80
N GLY A 370 11.53 33.65 5.95
CA GLY A 370 11.54 34.47 7.17
C GLY A 370 12.27 33.85 8.36
N MET A 371 13.09 32.82 8.13
CA MET A 371 14.09 32.38 9.11
C MET A 371 15.11 33.49 9.36
N ARG A 372 15.59 33.60 10.60
CA ARG A 372 16.61 34.56 11.02
C ARG A 372 17.73 33.82 11.73
N THR A 373 18.95 34.36 11.71
CA THR A 373 20.08 33.77 12.44
C THR A 373 19.80 33.67 13.95
N SER A 374 19.02 34.61 14.50
CA SER A 374 18.55 34.58 15.89
C SER A 374 17.66 33.38 16.25
N ASP A 375 17.10 32.70 15.25
CA ASP A 375 16.28 31.51 15.46
C ASP A 375 17.14 30.27 15.81
N PHE A 376 18.46 30.34 15.55
CA PHE A 376 19.40 29.22 15.69
C PHE A 376 20.61 29.63 16.54
N GLN A 377 20.64 29.23 17.81
CA GLN A 377 21.78 29.48 18.70
C GLN A 377 22.75 28.31 18.67
N TYR A 378 24.01 28.57 18.32
CA TYR A 378 25.10 27.59 18.37
C TYR A 378 26.47 28.27 18.27
N ASP A 379 27.53 27.57 18.67
CA ASP A 379 28.90 27.91 18.31
C ASP A 379 29.27 27.24 16.98
N LYS A 380 29.67 28.03 15.98
CA LYS A 380 29.98 27.55 14.63
C LYS A 380 31.18 26.60 14.57
N ASN A 381 32.06 26.63 15.58
CA ASN A 381 33.23 25.77 15.67
C ASN A 381 32.98 24.52 16.54
N SER A 382 31.77 24.38 17.09
CA SER A 382 31.41 23.28 17.99
C SER A 382 30.76 22.12 17.26
N THR A 383 30.85 20.93 17.85
CA THR A 383 30.09 19.73 17.46
C THR A 383 28.80 19.56 18.24
N ALA A 384 28.47 20.49 19.15
CA ALA A 384 27.21 20.51 19.88
C ALA A 384 26.01 20.67 18.92
N ASN A 385 24.82 20.31 19.38
CA ASN A 385 23.60 20.52 18.60
C ASN A 385 23.21 22.01 18.60
N ILE A 386 22.50 22.41 17.54
CA ILE A 386 21.83 23.71 17.47
C ILE A 386 20.73 23.76 18.52
N ASP A 387 20.67 24.88 19.24
CA ASP A 387 19.56 25.25 20.11
C ASP A 387 18.57 26.14 19.33
N PHE A 388 17.39 25.58 19.04
CA PHE A 388 16.35 26.26 18.27
C PHE A 388 15.57 27.24 19.16
N LYS A 389 15.65 28.53 18.85
CA LYS A 389 14.92 29.60 19.57
C LYS A 389 13.52 29.84 19.03
N LYS A 390 13.30 29.52 17.75
CA LYS A 390 11.99 29.56 17.11
C LYS A 390 11.57 28.15 16.71
N MET A 391 10.44 27.71 17.25
CA MET A 391 9.95 26.33 17.09
C MET A 391 8.83 26.18 16.06
N HIS A 392 8.41 27.28 15.41
CA HIS A 392 7.31 27.25 14.46
C HIS A 392 7.51 28.26 13.33
N TYR A 393 7.31 27.82 12.09
CA TYR A 393 7.39 28.61 10.87
C TYR A 393 6.09 28.48 10.06
N GLU A 394 5.47 29.61 9.78
CA GLU A 394 4.23 29.67 8.99
C GLU A 394 4.49 29.42 7.50
N VAL A 395 3.54 28.76 6.84
CA VAL A 395 3.51 28.59 5.38
C VAL A 395 2.15 29.04 4.87
N ALA A 396 2.16 30.06 4.01
CA ALA A 396 0.96 30.54 3.35
C ALA A 396 0.32 29.40 2.54
N THR A 397 -1.01 29.29 2.57
CA THR A 397 -1.73 28.22 1.86
C THR A 397 -1.35 28.12 0.37
N ALA A 398 -1.11 29.24 -0.29
CA ALA A 398 -0.68 29.30 -1.69
C ALA A 398 0.74 28.77 -1.95
N ASP A 399 1.58 28.74 -0.91
CA ASP A 399 2.96 28.25 -0.96
C ASP A 399 3.07 26.77 -0.54
N ARG A 400 1.98 26.14 -0.06
CA ARG A 400 1.98 24.72 0.34
C ARG A 400 2.09 23.81 -0.88
N THR A 401 2.87 22.74 -0.78
CA THR A 401 3.11 21.81 -1.90
C THR A 401 2.89 20.38 -1.46
N LEU A 402 1.83 19.78 -1.97
CA LEU A 402 1.51 18.39 -1.70
C LEU A 402 2.43 17.44 -2.46
N SER A 403 2.58 16.23 -1.93
CA SER A 403 3.20 15.11 -2.65
C SER A 403 2.46 14.86 -3.97
N LYS A 404 3.25 14.64 -5.01
CA LYS A 404 2.82 14.19 -6.34
C LYS A 404 2.67 12.67 -6.40
N GLU A 405 3.09 11.93 -5.38
CA GLU A 405 3.19 10.46 -5.37
C GLU A 405 2.28 9.77 -4.34
N MET A 406 1.37 10.51 -3.71
CA MET A 406 0.45 9.98 -2.68
C MET A 406 -1.03 9.91 -3.11
N PHE A 407 -1.33 9.98 -4.41
CA PHE A 407 -2.71 9.93 -4.90
C PHE A 407 -3.27 8.49 -4.92
N GLU A 408 -4.53 8.34 -4.52
CA GLU A 408 -5.26 7.07 -4.49
C GLU A 408 -6.14 6.87 -5.74
N ALA A 409 -6.16 5.64 -6.24
CA ALA A 409 -6.98 5.27 -7.39
C ALA A 409 -8.48 5.43 -7.13
N GLY A 410 -9.20 5.95 -8.12
CA GLY A 410 -10.66 6.11 -8.11
C GLY A 410 -11.21 7.25 -7.25
N ASN A 411 -10.42 7.77 -6.31
CA ASN A 411 -10.81 8.88 -5.45
C ASN A 411 -10.26 10.22 -5.93
N ASP A 412 -9.05 10.22 -6.50
CA ASP A 412 -8.36 11.46 -6.84
C ASP A 412 -8.45 11.82 -8.33
N THR A 413 -8.72 13.09 -8.58
CA THR A 413 -8.54 13.74 -9.88
C THR A 413 -7.33 14.65 -9.81
N VAL A 414 -6.45 14.57 -10.82
CA VAL A 414 -5.21 15.35 -10.85
C VAL A 414 -5.19 16.33 -12.01
N ARG A 415 -4.46 17.44 -11.86
CA ARG A 415 -4.11 18.33 -12.97
C ARG A 415 -2.76 17.93 -13.54
N TYR A 416 -2.66 17.89 -14.85
CA TYR A 416 -1.44 17.50 -15.55
C TYR A 416 -1.32 18.24 -16.87
N GLU A 417 -0.09 18.64 -17.21
CA GLU A 417 0.23 19.23 -18.50
C GLU A 417 1.44 18.50 -19.07
N GLY A 418 1.25 17.74 -20.14
CA GLY A 418 2.31 16.91 -20.65
C GLY A 418 1.84 15.82 -21.59
N ARG A 419 2.63 14.75 -21.66
CA ARG A 419 2.41 13.63 -22.58
C ARG A 419 1.68 12.50 -21.85
N LEU A 420 0.61 11.99 -22.46
CA LEU A 420 0.07 10.67 -22.14
C LEU A 420 0.87 9.62 -22.90
N ARG A 421 1.25 8.55 -22.21
CA ARG A 421 2.11 7.50 -22.78
C ARG A 421 1.46 6.11 -22.71
N PRO A 422 1.72 5.21 -23.68
CA PRO A 422 1.13 3.87 -23.70
C PRO A 422 1.82 2.92 -22.71
N SER A 423 3.05 3.23 -22.32
CA SER A 423 3.86 2.48 -21.36
C SER A 423 4.61 3.45 -20.43
N PRO A 424 4.92 3.05 -19.18
CA PRO A 424 5.63 3.89 -18.23
C PRO A 424 7.10 4.01 -18.66
N GLY A 425 7.44 5.12 -19.31
CA GLY A 425 8.80 5.37 -19.75
C GLY A 425 8.94 6.65 -20.58
N THR A 426 10.03 7.39 -20.41
CA THR A 426 10.24 8.66 -21.14
C THR A 426 10.51 8.47 -22.63
N SER A 427 10.92 7.27 -23.05
CA SER A 427 11.18 6.92 -24.45
C SER A 427 9.98 6.38 -25.23
N SER A 428 8.85 6.10 -24.58
CA SER A 428 7.65 5.59 -25.27
C SER A 428 6.99 6.69 -26.13
N LYS A 429 6.31 6.33 -27.22
CA LYS A 429 5.67 7.34 -28.09
C LYS A 429 4.49 7.98 -27.38
N GLU A 430 4.30 9.29 -27.55
CA GLU A 430 3.13 10.01 -27.02
C GLU A 430 1.85 9.52 -27.73
N ILE A 431 0.80 9.22 -26.96
CA ILE A 431 -0.51 8.85 -27.50
C ILE A 431 -1.51 10.02 -27.49
N ALA A 432 -1.33 10.99 -26.60
CA ALA A 432 -2.08 12.24 -26.58
C ALA A 432 -1.32 13.32 -25.76
N LYS A 433 -1.57 14.59 -26.08
CA LYS A 433 -1.15 15.72 -25.26
C LYS A 433 -2.26 16.07 -24.28
N ILE A 434 -1.93 16.10 -23.00
CA ILE A 434 -2.84 16.45 -21.91
C ILE A 434 -2.61 17.91 -21.53
N THR A 435 -3.71 18.60 -21.28
CA THR A 435 -3.78 19.97 -20.77
C THR A 435 -4.46 20.00 -19.40
N SER A 436 -4.30 21.10 -18.67
CA SER A 436 -4.94 21.33 -17.38
C SER A 436 -6.48 21.35 -17.41
N LYS A 437 -7.10 21.33 -18.60
CA LYS A 437 -8.55 21.26 -18.79
C LYS A 437 -9.09 19.83 -18.91
N ASP A 438 -8.23 18.86 -19.20
CA ASP A 438 -8.64 17.47 -19.41
C ASP A 438 -8.99 16.81 -18.07
N GLN A 439 -10.02 15.96 -18.06
CA GLN A 439 -10.38 15.21 -16.86
C GLN A 439 -9.53 13.94 -16.78
N ILE A 440 -8.81 13.80 -15.66
CA ILE A 440 -7.86 12.71 -15.43
C ILE A 440 -8.28 11.94 -14.19
N THR A 441 -8.50 10.65 -14.35
CA THR A 441 -8.80 9.72 -13.26
C THR A 441 -7.63 8.77 -13.07
N ILE A 442 -7.13 8.65 -11.85
CA ILE A 442 -6.12 7.64 -11.49
C ILE A 442 -6.78 6.27 -11.40
N LEU A 443 -6.22 5.29 -12.12
CA LEU A 443 -6.77 3.94 -12.27
C LEU A 443 -6.13 2.91 -11.35
N GLY A 444 -5.00 3.21 -10.74
CA GLY A 444 -4.22 2.31 -9.90
C GLY A 444 -3.05 3.03 -9.26
N GLY A 445 -2.39 2.35 -8.33
CA GLY A 445 -1.17 2.84 -7.67
C GLY A 445 -0.01 3.02 -8.65
N LEU A 446 1.07 3.61 -8.15
CA LEU A 446 2.27 3.90 -8.93
C LEU A 446 2.84 2.66 -9.63
N VAL A 447 3.35 2.88 -10.84
CA VAL A 447 4.21 1.95 -11.59
C VAL A 447 5.53 2.62 -11.94
N TYR A 448 6.51 1.86 -12.40
CA TYR A 448 7.88 2.32 -12.59
C TYR A 448 8.29 2.22 -14.05
N ASP A 449 9.40 2.88 -14.42
CA ASP A 449 9.89 2.84 -15.79
C ASP A 449 10.08 1.38 -16.25
N GLU A 450 9.54 1.04 -17.42
CA GLU A 450 9.66 -0.27 -18.06
C GLU A 450 11.13 -0.65 -18.33
N LYS A 451 11.97 0.37 -18.55
CA LYS A 451 13.41 0.23 -18.59
C LYS A 451 13.95 0.21 -17.16
N THR A 452 14.30 -0.99 -16.70
CA THR A 452 14.84 -1.26 -15.36
C THR A 452 16.12 -0.47 -15.02
N TYR A 453 16.84 0.02 -16.03
CA TYR A 453 18.04 0.85 -15.89
C TYR A 453 17.77 2.37 -15.99
N SER A 454 16.52 2.80 -16.19
CA SER A 454 16.17 4.23 -16.21
C SER A 454 16.56 4.88 -14.90
N THR A 455 17.17 6.07 -14.96
CA THR A 455 17.60 6.83 -13.78
C THR A 455 16.50 7.72 -13.19
N ASN A 456 15.33 7.76 -13.84
CA ASN A 456 14.16 8.48 -13.33
C ASN A 456 13.84 8.02 -11.91
N THR A 457 13.67 8.99 -11.01
CA THR A 457 13.30 8.75 -9.62
C THR A 457 11.80 8.89 -9.38
N PHE A 458 11.12 9.65 -10.23
CA PHE A 458 9.67 9.74 -10.22
C PHE A 458 9.04 8.42 -10.70
N ALA A 459 7.78 8.20 -10.35
CA ALA A 459 6.97 7.07 -10.77
C ALA A 459 5.88 7.50 -11.76
N TRP A 460 5.07 6.55 -12.22
CA TRP A 460 4.05 6.76 -13.23
C TRP A 460 2.68 6.37 -12.68
N TYR A 461 1.68 7.21 -12.93
CA TYR A 461 0.29 6.83 -12.66
C TYR A 461 -0.36 6.24 -13.89
N PRO A 462 -0.98 5.05 -13.77
CA PRO A 462 -1.95 4.60 -14.75
C PRO A 462 -3.20 5.48 -14.66
N VAL A 463 -3.61 6.08 -15.77
CA VAL A 463 -4.74 7.01 -15.83
C VAL A 463 -5.71 6.75 -16.98
N LYS A 464 -6.96 7.17 -16.76
CA LYS A 464 -7.97 7.40 -17.79
C LYS A 464 -8.04 8.91 -18.02
N VAL A 465 -7.97 9.34 -19.28
CA VAL A 465 -8.10 10.74 -19.69
C VAL A 465 -9.31 10.88 -20.61
N GLU A 466 -10.20 11.81 -20.29
CA GLU A 466 -11.33 12.17 -21.15
C GLU A 466 -11.04 13.51 -21.84
N GLN A 467 -10.94 13.48 -23.17
CA GLN A 467 -10.58 14.63 -24.01
C GLN A 467 -11.43 14.64 -25.28
N ASN A 468 -12.14 15.74 -25.54
CA ASN A 468 -12.95 15.94 -26.76
C ASN A 468 -13.92 14.79 -27.07
N GLY A 469 -14.58 14.23 -26.03
CA GLY A 469 -15.50 13.09 -26.17
C GLY A 469 -14.82 11.74 -26.44
N LYS A 470 -13.49 11.67 -26.40
CA LYS A 470 -12.70 10.43 -26.50
C LYS A 470 -12.08 10.07 -25.16
N THR A 471 -12.00 8.77 -24.90
CA THR A 471 -11.33 8.23 -23.70
C THR A 471 -9.99 7.62 -24.09
N TYR A 472 -8.93 8.04 -23.42
CA TYR A 472 -7.59 7.50 -23.55
C TYR A 472 -7.17 6.81 -22.26
N TYR A 473 -6.40 5.74 -22.40
CA TYR A 473 -5.78 5.02 -21.29
C TYR A 473 -4.26 5.04 -21.47
N GLY A 474 -3.53 5.35 -20.42
CA GLY A 474 -2.08 5.40 -20.48
C GLY A 474 -1.45 5.82 -19.16
N TYR A 475 -0.23 6.28 -19.24
CA TYR A 475 0.61 6.63 -18.10
C TYR A 475 0.99 8.11 -18.16
N ILE A 476 0.92 8.75 -17.01
CA ILE A 476 1.45 10.10 -16.78
C ILE A 476 2.55 10.03 -15.73
N ALA A 477 3.60 10.84 -15.89
CA ALA A 477 4.70 10.86 -14.93
C ALA A 477 4.32 11.70 -13.70
N SER A 478 4.52 11.17 -12.49
CA SER A 478 4.17 11.86 -11.24
C SER A 478 4.81 13.25 -11.14
N LYS A 479 6.04 13.41 -11.65
CA LYS A 479 6.75 14.70 -11.59
C LYS A 479 6.00 15.90 -12.18
N TYR A 480 5.12 15.69 -13.16
CA TYR A 480 4.38 16.79 -13.81
C TYR A 480 2.98 17.02 -13.22
N ILE A 481 2.55 16.22 -12.23
CA ILE A 481 1.24 16.41 -11.58
C ILE A 481 1.27 17.70 -10.75
N LYS A 482 0.17 18.47 -10.79
CA LYS A 482 0.00 19.76 -10.12
C LYS A 482 -1.10 19.72 -9.08
#